data_AF-A0A8T9Q8G6-F1
#
_entry.id   AF-A0A8T9Q8G6-F1
#
_cell.length_a   1.000
_cell.length_b   1.000
_cell.length_c   1.000
_cell.angle_alpha   90.00
_cell.angle_beta   90.00
_cell.angle_gamma   90.00
#
_symmetry.space_group_name_H-M   'P 1'
#
loop_
_entity.id
_entity.type
_entity.pdbx_description
1 polymer ?
#
loop_
_entity_poly.entity_id
_entity_poly.type
_entity_poly.pdbx_seq_one_letter_code
_entity_poly.pdbx_strand_id
1 'polypeptide(L)'
;MNTTNLHTASFDEIIFEGRNKAYGAFVLRQLYSRHLARALAITVSLTLLLVSVTLVMERLFPTVLPKVNVVPDKLTILTDVVLPPQQKTIETPKPVIARPQPVVVTPPPMWLPKWSRTNCLLNPYQRLILL
;
A
#
# COMPACT_ATOMS: atom_id res chain seq x y z
N MET A 1 18.91 34.62 29.44
CA MET A 1 18.62 35.03 28.05
C MET A 1 17.78 36.30 28.11
N ASN A 2 18.09 37.30 27.27
CA ASN A 2 17.30 38.53 27.19
C ASN A 2 15.95 38.22 26.53
N THR A 3 14.85 38.60 27.18
CA THR A 3 13.44 38.33 26.80
C THR A 3 12.96 39.12 25.57
N THR A 4 13.86 39.81 24.87
CA THR A 4 13.52 40.81 23.85
C THR A 4 13.22 40.26 22.46
N ASN A 5 13.33 38.93 22.26
CA ASN A 5 13.21 38.29 20.94
C ASN A 5 12.22 37.11 20.93
N LEU A 6 11.01 37.31 21.44
CA LEU A 6 9.95 36.28 21.44
C LEU A 6 9.46 35.92 20.03
N HIS A 7 9.60 36.83 19.06
CA HIS A 7 9.11 36.63 17.69
C HIS A 7 9.93 35.59 16.89
N THR A 8 11.19 35.38 17.25
CA THR A 8 12.09 34.41 16.62
C THR A 8 12.28 33.13 17.44
N ALA A 9 11.78 33.11 18.68
CA ALA A 9 11.91 31.96 19.56
C ALA A 9 11.08 30.78 19.05
N SER A 10 11.65 29.57 19.13
CA SER A 10 10.88 28.36 18.84
C SER A 10 9.82 28.12 19.92
N PHE A 11 8.70 27.48 19.57
CA PHE A 11 7.62 27.19 20.51
C PHE A 11 8.10 26.44 21.78
N ASP A 12 9.03 25.51 21.61
CA ASP A 12 9.63 24.75 22.71
C ASP A 12 10.45 25.68 23.62
N GLU A 13 11.12 26.68 23.05
CA GLU A 13 11.89 27.66 23.80
C GLU A 13 11.02 28.56 24.69
N ILE A 14 9.82 28.88 24.22
CA ILE A 14 8.81 29.66 24.95
C ILE A 14 8.19 28.83 26.08
N ILE A 15 7.82 27.57 25.83
CA ILE A 15 7.25 26.70 26.88
C ILE A 15 8.25 26.45 28.01
N PHE A 16 9.53 26.31 27.65
CA PHE A 16 10.60 26.05 28.60
C PHE A 16 11.33 27.33 29.04
N GLU A 17 10.71 28.48 28.81
CA GLU A 17 11.21 29.75 29.33
C GLU A 17 11.16 29.74 30.88
N GLY A 18 12.24 30.19 31.53
CA GLY A 18 12.33 30.23 32.99
C GLY A 18 12.39 28.85 33.69
N ARG A 19 12.44 27.74 32.94
CA ARG A 19 12.58 26.37 33.48
C ARG A 19 13.94 25.78 33.15
N ASN A 20 14.27 24.67 33.81
CA ASN A 20 15.45 23.88 33.44
C ASN A 20 15.28 23.35 32.01
N LYS A 21 16.17 23.72 31.08
CA LYS A 21 16.20 23.19 29.71
C LYS A 21 17.10 21.95 29.58
N ALA A 22 17.88 21.63 30.61
CA ALA A 22 18.81 20.51 30.62
C ALA A 22 18.13 19.16 30.93
N TYR A 23 16.86 19.16 31.35
CA TYR A 23 16.14 17.90 31.51
C TYR A 23 15.63 17.39 30.16
N GLY A 24 15.59 16.06 30.01
CA GLY A 24 15.49 15.41 28.71
C GLY A 24 14.31 15.85 27.83
N ALA A 25 13.16 16.29 28.37
CA ALA A 25 11.99 16.58 27.53
C ALA A 25 12.22 17.71 26.51
N PHE A 26 13.00 18.74 26.86
CA PHE A 26 13.37 19.81 25.94
C PHE A 26 14.15 19.24 24.73
N VAL A 27 15.18 18.45 25.04
CA VAL A 27 16.06 17.83 24.05
C VAL A 27 15.31 16.82 23.17
N LEU A 28 14.45 15.98 23.75
CA LEU A 28 13.67 14.99 23.00
C LEU A 28 12.77 15.67 21.96
N ARG A 29 12.09 16.76 22.31
CA ARG A 29 11.18 17.47 21.42
C ARG A 29 11.92 18.16 20.28
N GLN A 30 13.07 18.76 20.59
CA GLN A 30 13.94 19.39 19.60
C GLN A 30 14.57 18.35 18.64
N LEU A 31 14.94 17.17 19.13
CA LEU A 31 15.49 16.11 18.29
C LEU A 31 14.41 15.44 17.41
N TYR A 32 13.19 15.30 17.93
CA TYR A 32 12.09 14.68 17.20
C TYR A 32 11.79 15.42 15.89
N SER A 33 11.69 16.75 15.91
CA SER A 33 11.41 17.55 14.71
C SER A 33 12.47 17.35 13.61
N ARG A 34 13.74 17.23 14.00
CA ARG A 34 14.85 16.96 13.07
C ARG A 34 14.76 15.57 12.45
N HIS A 35 14.42 14.55 13.23
CA HIS A 35 14.22 13.20 12.70
C HIS A 35 13.02 13.14 11.76
N LEU A 36 11.91 13.81 12.12
CA LEU A 36 10.73 13.90 11.28
C LEU A 36 11.03 14.53 9.92
N ALA A 37 11.72 15.67 9.91
CA ALA A 37 12.11 16.35 8.68
C ALA A 37 13.03 15.49 7.79
N ARG A 38 13.99 14.78 8.40
CA ARG A 38 14.86 13.84 7.68
C ARG A 38 14.07 12.66 7.09
N ALA A 39 13.18 12.06 7.88
CA ALA A 39 12.36 10.95 7.41
C ALA A 39 11.47 11.36 6.24
N LEU A 40 10.82 12.53 6.33
CA LEU A 40 10.04 13.08 5.22
C LEU A 40 10.88 13.33 3.97
N ALA A 41 12.06 13.95 4.13
CA ALA A 41 12.95 14.21 3.00
C ALA A 41 13.38 12.90 2.31
N ILE A 42 13.73 11.87 3.10
CA ILE A 42 14.12 10.56 2.56
C ILE A 42 12.95 9.89 1.84
N THR A 43 11.77 9.84 2.44
CA THR A 43 10.59 9.19 1.84
C THR A 43 10.17 9.89 0.55
N VAL A 44 10.11 11.22 0.55
CA VAL A 44 9.78 12.01 -0.64
C VAL A 44 10.83 11.82 -1.73
N SER A 45 12.12 11.89 -1.37
CA SER A 45 13.22 11.68 -2.30
C SER A 45 13.17 10.28 -2.93
N LEU A 46 12.96 9.24 -2.12
CA LEU A 46 12.86 7.87 -2.60
C LEU A 46 11.67 7.69 -3.53
N THR A 47 10.50 8.23 -3.16
CA THR A 47 9.27 8.13 -3.96
C THR A 47 9.44 8.83 -5.31
N LEU A 48 10.00 10.04 -5.31
CA LEU A 48 10.32 10.77 -6.54
C LEU A 48 11.33 10.02 -7.39
N LEU A 49 12.35 9.40 -6.77
CA LEU A 49 13.35 8.62 -7.49
C LEU A 49 12.69 7.45 -8.22
N LEU A 50 11.87 6.64 -7.55
CA LEU A 50 11.16 5.52 -8.18
C LEU A 50 10.29 5.96 -9.36
N VAL A 51 9.50 7.02 -9.18
CA VAL A 51 8.64 7.56 -10.25
C VAL A 51 9.47 8.16 -11.40
N SER A 52 10.55 8.87 -11.07
CA SER A 52 11.43 9.47 -12.08
C SER A 52 12.12 8.41 -12.92
N VAL A 53 12.50 7.26 -12.34
CA VAL A 53 13.15 6.17 -13.08
C VAL A 53 12.23 5.63 -14.15
N THR A 54 10.96 5.33 -13.85
CA THR A 54 10.03 4.79 -14.87
C THR A 54 9.81 5.79 -16.00
N LEU A 55 9.61 7.07 -15.67
CA LEU A 55 9.43 8.13 -16.66
C LEU A 55 10.67 8.37 -17.52
N VAL A 56 11.86 8.37 -16.91
CA VAL A 56 13.13 8.58 -17.62
C VAL A 56 13.43 7.40 -18.54
N MET A 57 13.13 6.16 -18.11
CA MET A 57 13.34 4.96 -18.94
C MET A 57 12.48 4.99 -20.22
N GLU A 58 11.21 5.42 -20.13
CA GLU A 58 10.35 5.60 -21.31
C GLU A 58 10.89 6.65 -22.30
N ARG A 59 11.59 7.67 -21.80
CA ARG A 59 12.17 8.74 -22.64
C ARG A 59 13.51 8.38 -23.25
N LEU A 60 14.35 7.64 -22.53
CA LEU A 60 15.67 7.21 -23.00
C LEU A 60 15.60 6.01 -23.94
N PHE A 61 14.67 5.08 -23.69
CA PHE A 61 14.40 3.94 -24.56
C PHE A 61 12.98 4.04 -25.10
N PRO A 62 12.73 4.92 -26.09
CA PRO A 62 11.45 4.89 -26.78
C PRO A 62 11.31 3.53 -27.44
N THR A 63 10.42 2.69 -26.89
CA THR A 63 9.98 1.47 -27.59
C THR A 63 9.37 1.94 -28.90
N VAL A 64 10.14 1.83 -29.97
CA VAL A 64 9.64 1.89 -31.33
C VAL A 64 8.75 0.66 -31.47
N LEU A 65 7.48 0.79 -31.05
CA LEU A 65 6.46 -0.06 -31.60
C LEU A 65 6.60 0.14 -33.12
N PRO A 66 6.83 -0.93 -33.91
CA PRO A 66 6.72 -0.78 -35.34
C PRO A 66 5.34 -0.21 -35.56
N LYS A 67 5.28 1.05 -36.01
CA LYS A 67 4.06 1.60 -36.54
C LYS A 67 3.74 0.62 -37.65
N VAL A 68 2.77 -0.25 -37.41
CA VAL A 68 2.18 -1.06 -38.46
C VAL A 68 1.56 0.00 -39.35
N ASN A 69 2.37 0.46 -40.31
CA ASN A 69 1.87 0.97 -41.55
C ASN A 69 1.07 -0.20 -42.06
N VAL A 70 -0.23 -0.15 -41.81
CA VAL A 70 -1.20 -0.79 -42.68
C VAL A 70 -1.00 -0.05 -44.00
N VAL A 71 0.05 -0.44 -44.73
CA VAL A 71 0.01 -0.40 -46.17
C VAL A 71 -1.30 -1.11 -46.48
N PRO A 72 -2.23 -0.51 -47.22
CA PRO A 72 -3.34 -1.26 -47.77
C PRO A 72 -2.72 -2.19 -48.82
N ASP A 73 -2.03 -3.23 -48.35
CA ASP A 73 -1.47 -4.27 -49.18
C ASP A 73 -2.67 -5.07 -49.64
N LYS A 74 -3.13 -4.67 -50.82
CA LYS A 74 -3.63 -5.52 -51.89
C LYS A 74 -4.27 -6.81 -51.36
N LEU A 75 -5.61 -6.82 -51.40
CA LEU A 75 -6.48 -7.98 -51.15
C LEU A 75 -5.70 -9.30 -51.27
N THR A 76 -5.31 -9.86 -50.13
CA THR A 76 -4.87 -11.24 -50.11
C THR A 76 -6.13 -12.06 -50.25
N ILE A 77 -6.42 -12.50 -51.47
CA ILE A 77 -7.52 -13.43 -51.75
C ILE A 77 -7.21 -14.70 -50.95
N LEU A 78 -7.91 -14.87 -49.83
CA LEU A 78 -7.94 -16.13 -49.11
C LEU A 78 -8.45 -17.17 -50.09
N THR A 79 -7.55 -18.07 -50.50
CA THR A 79 -7.91 -19.19 -51.36
C THR A 79 -8.77 -20.13 -50.51
N ASP A 80 -10.01 -20.37 -50.94
CA ASP A 80 -10.92 -21.28 -50.25
C ASP A 80 -10.29 -22.66 -50.16
N VAL A 81 -10.02 -23.10 -48.93
CA VAL A 81 -9.62 -24.46 -48.63
C VAL A 81 -10.87 -25.33 -48.78
N VAL A 82 -10.93 -26.13 -49.85
CA VAL A 82 -11.97 -27.15 -50.01
C VAL A 82 -11.72 -28.26 -48.99
N LEU A 83 -12.49 -28.23 -47.90
CA LEU A 83 -12.51 -29.29 -46.90
C LEU A 83 -13.25 -30.52 -47.46
N PRO A 84 -12.72 -31.74 -47.32
CA PRO A 84 -13.44 -32.95 -47.72
C PRO A 84 -14.73 -33.12 -46.89
N PRO A 85 -15.79 -33.72 -47.45
CA PRO A 85 -17.10 -33.76 -46.82
C PRO A 85 -17.04 -34.50 -45.48
N GLN A 86 -17.39 -33.78 -44.41
CA GLN A 86 -17.50 -34.30 -43.04
C GLN A 86 -18.56 -35.41 -43.01
N GLN A 87 -18.13 -36.64 -42.67
CA GLN A 87 -19.04 -37.74 -42.39
C GLN A 87 -19.84 -37.43 -41.12
N LYS A 88 -21.17 -37.55 -41.23
CA LYS A 88 -22.13 -37.22 -40.19
C LYS A 88 -22.06 -38.27 -39.07
N THR A 89 -21.24 -38.04 -38.04
CA THR A 89 -21.24 -38.90 -36.85
C THR A 89 -22.41 -38.54 -35.94
N ILE A 90 -23.20 -39.57 -35.66
CA ILE A 90 -24.47 -39.61 -34.95
C ILE A 90 -24.36 -39.00 -33.55
N GLU A 91 -25.29 -38.12 -33.21
CA GLU A 91 -25.42 -37.50 -31.88
C GLU A 91 -25.72 -38.59 -30.84
N THR A 92 -24.80 -38.77 -29.88
CA THR A 92 -25.09 -39.56 -28.68
C THR A 92 -25.78 -38.66 -27.67
N PRO A 93 -26.87 -39.09 -27.00
CA PRO A 93 -27.58 -38.24 -26.05
C PRO A 93 -26.65 -37.87 -24.89
N LYS A 94 -26.42 -36.58 -24.71
CA LYS A 94 -25.58 -36.02 -23.65
C LYS A 94 -26.22 -36.37 -22.30
N PRO A 95 -25.51 -37.04 -21.37
CA PRO A 95 -26.03 -37.24 -20.02
C PRO A 95 -26.21 -35.87 -19.36
N VAL A 96 -27.41 -35.63 -18.84
CA VAL A 96 -27.74 -34.42 -18.08
C VAL A 96 -26.92 -34.45 -16.79
N ILE A 97 -25.81 -33.72 -16.77
CA ILE A 97 -25.06 -33.47 -15.54
C ILE A 97 -25.92 -32.52 -14.69
N ALA A 98 -26.52 -33.05 -13.63
CA ALA A 98 -27.22 -32.25 -12.64
C ALA A 98 -26.21 -31.24 -12.04
N ARG A 99 -26.57 -29.95 -12.11
CA ARG A 99 -25.76 -28.85 -11.61
C ARG A 99 -25.52 -29.06 -10.10
N PRO A 100 -24.27 -29.10 -9.60
CA PRO A 100 -24.04 -29.14 -8.17
C PRO A 100 -24.61 -27.86 -7.54
N GLN A 101 -25.46 -28.03 -6.54
CA GLN A 101 -26.06 -26.94 -5.78
C GLN A 101 -24.94 -26.15 -5.08
N PRO A 102 -24.97 -24.81 -5.07
CA PRO A 102 -23.98 -24.03 -4.35
C PRO A 102 -24.12 -24.29 -2.84
N VAL A 103 -23.04 -24.79 -2.22
CA VAL A 103 -22.92 -24.85 -0.77
C VAL A 103 -22.76 -23.42 -0.25
N VAL A 104 -23.77 -22.94 0.47
CA VAL A 104 -23.69 -21.69 1.21
C VAL A 104 -22.75 -21.92 2.39
N VAL A 105 -21.51 -21.44 2.28
CA VAL A 105 -20.59 -21.37 3.41
C VAL A 105 -21.01 -20.17 4.25
N THR A 106 -21.67 -20.42 5.38
CA THR A 106 -21.87 -19.38 6.40
C THR A 106 -20.53 -19.13 7.11
N PRO A 107 -20.09 -17.87 7.26
CA PRO A 107 -18.90 -17.58 8.03
C PRO A 107 -19.13 -17.93 9.52
N PRO A 108 -18.11 -18.47 10.23
CA PRO A 108 -18.24 -18.74 11.65
C PRO A 108 -18.46 -17.44 12.44
N PRO A 109 -19.22 -17.46 13.54
CA PRO A 109 -19.50 -16.29 14.33
C PRO A 109 -18.20 -15.70 14.89
N MET A 110 -18.00 -14.40 14.64
CA MET A 110 -16.87 -13.63 15.14
C MET A 110 -17.01 -13.47 16.67
N TRP A 111 -16.16 -14.15 17.43
CA TRP A 111 -16.08 -13.93 18.87
C TRP A 111 -15.37 -12.59 19.13
N LEU A 112 -16.14 -11.54 19.41
CA LEU A 112 -15.60 -10.31 19.98
C LEU A 112 -15.08 -10.61 21.40
N PRO A 113 -13.84 -10.24 21.76
CA PRO A 113 -13.39 -10.36 23.14
C PRO A 113 -14.24 -9.45 24.03
N LYS A 114 -14.89 -10.06 25.02
CA LYS A 114 -15.66 -9.35 26.05
C LYS A 114 -14.69 -8.56 26.93
N TRP A 115 -14.60 -7.25 26.68
CA TRP A 115 -13.90 -6.31 27.54
C TRP A 115 -14.61 -6.23 28.89
N SER A 116 -14.10 -6.95 29.88
CA SER A 116 -14.54 -6.79 31.27
C SER A 116 -13.96 -5.50 31.84
N ARG A 117 -14.83 -4.61 32.31
CA ARG A 117 -14.49 -3.31 32.91
C ARG A 117 -13.61 -3.41 34.17
N THR A 118 -13.40 -4.62 34.69
CA THR A 118 -12.66 -4.89 35.93
C THR A 118 -11.13 -4.90 35.75
N ASN A 119 -10.61 -4.98 34.52
CA ASN A 119 -9.16 -5.10 34.28
C ASN A 119 -8.41 -3.76 34.23
N CYS A 120 -9.09 -2.63 34.38
CA CYS A 120 -8.42 -1.32 34.52
C CYS A 120 -7.87 -1.07 35.94
N LEU A 121 -8.21 -1.90 36.92
CA LEU A 121 -7.80 -1.71 38.33
C LEU A 121 -6.93 -2.85 38.89
N LEU A 122 -6.32 -3.66 38.02
CA LEU A 122 -5.25 -4.57 38.44
C LEU A 122 -3.95 -4.21 37.69
N ASN A 123 -2.82 -3.81 38.28
CA ASN A 123 -2.40 -3.27 39.58
C ASN A 123 -0.89 -3.02 39.38
N PRO A 124 -0.28 -1.86 39.69
CA PRO A 124 1.19 -1.76 39.63
C PRO A 124 1.91 -2.66 40.65
N TYR A 125 1.21 -3.19 41.66
CA TYR A 125 1.77 -4.09 42.69
C TYR A 125 1.68 -5.59 42.39
N GLN A 126 0.99 -6.04 41.33
CA GLN A 126 0.96 -7.48 40.98
C GLN A 126 2.23 -7.95 40.25
N ARG A 127 3.24 -7.09 40.15
CA ARG A 127 4.55 -7.39 39.56
C ARG A 127 5.65 -7.58 40.61
N LEU A 128 5.29 -7.93 41.84
CA LEU A 128 6.21 -8.53 42.80
C LEU A 128 5.71 -9.96 43.07
N ILE A 129 6.44 -10.95 42.57
CA ILE A 129 6.72 -12.19 43.32
C ILE A 129 5.45 -13.02 43.57
N LEU A 130 5.03 -13.91 42.65
CA LEU A 130 5.48 -15.31 42.68
C LEU A 130 5.82 -15.79 44.11
N LEU A 131 4.78 -16.15 44.87
CA LEU A 131 4.81 -17.12 45.95
C LEU A 131 3.52 -17.94 45.87
#